data_AF-A0A0A2MK56-F1
#
_entry.id   AF-A0A0A2MK56-F1
#
_cell.length_a   1.000
_cell.length_b   1.000
_cell.length_c   1.000
_cell.angle_alpha   90.00
_cell.angle_beta   90.00
_cell.angle_gamma   90.00
#
_symmetry.space_group_name_H-M   'P 1'
#
loop_
_entity.id
_entity.type
_entity.pdbx_description
1 polymer ?
#
loop_
_entity_poly.entity_id
_entity_poly.type
_entity_poly.pdbx_seq_one_letter_code
_entity_poly.pdbx_strand_id
1 'polypeptide(L)'
;MLTLYYTIWIDCIVKIRNFDDYAWKLKSMMIMSFTMAIAYMVFITILENIIGSSFYELNLKNYIAKPWCDLFESLLLFFIPFVVINYFLIFYKNRYEILIERYKYNNGKYVITFFLCCMALPLLCFLLIIIRNLL
;
A
#
# COMPACT_ATOMS: atom_id res chain seq x y z
N MET A 1 -2.91 1.86 18.03
CA MET A 1 -2.52 1.95 16.60
C MET A 1 -2.52 0.60 15.90
N LEU A 2 -1.80 -0.42 16.40
CA LEU A 2 -1.78 -1.76 15.81
C LEU A 2 -3.17 -2.42 15.68
N THR A 3 -4.09 -2.10 16.59
CA THR A 3 -5.49 -2.59 16.54
C THR A 3 -6.18 -2.23 15.24
N LEU A 4 -6.09 -0.97 14.77
CA LEU A 4 -6.74 -0.54 13.53
C LEU A 4 -6.11 -1.21 12.31
N TYR A 5 -4.78 -1.31 12.28
CA TYR A 5 -4.05 -2.01 11.23
C TYR A 5 -4.52 -3.47 11.10
N TYR A 6 -4.57 -4.22 12.21
CA TYR A 6 -5.05 -5.60 12.19
C TYR A 6 -6.55 -5.69 11.84
N THR A 7 -7.38 -4.78 12.31
CA THR A 7 -8.80 -4.73 11.93
C THR A 7 -8.98 -4.54 10.44
N ILE A 8 -8.24 -3.62 9.80
CA ILE A 8 -8.28 -3.42 8.34
C ILE A 8 -7.85 -4.71 7.62
N TRP A 9 -6.79 -5.36 8.12
CA TRP A 9 -6.29 -6.61 7.55
C TRP A 9 -7.30 -7.75 7.65
N ILE A 10 -7.98 -7.90 8.78
CA ILE A 10 -9.03 -8.92 8.93
C ILE A 10 -10.22 -8.63 8.04
N ASP A 11 -10.63 -7.36 7.94
CA ASP A 11 -11.65 -6.94 6.98
C ASP A 11 -11.27 -7.30 5.54
N CYS A 12 -10.00 -7.11 5.15
CA CYS A 12 -9.49 -7.49 3.84
C CYS A 12 -9.51 -9.01 3.62
N ILE A 13 -8.95 -9.78 4.56
CA ILE A 13 -8.80 -11.23 4.46
C ILE A 13 -10.16 -11.90 4.39
N VAL A 14 -11.06 -11.61 5.35
CA VAL A 14 -12.38 -12.23 5.41
C VAL A 14 -13.19 -11.89 4.15
N LYS A 15 -13.14 -10.63 3.71
CA LYS A 15 -13.84 -10.22 2.50
C LYS A 15 -13.35 -10.97 1.27
N ILE A 16 -12.04 -11.03 1.02
CA ILE A 16 -11.48 -11.71 -0.16
C ILE A 16 -11.70 -13.21 -0.09
N ARG A 17 -11.54 -13.82 1.08
CA ARG A 17 -11.77 -15.25 1.29
C ARG A 17 -13.22 -15.65 0.96
N ASN A 18 -14.20 -14.79 1.23
CA ASN A 18 -15.59 -15.04 0.85
C ASN A 18 -15.84 -15.03 -0.68
N PHE A 19 -14.92 -14.49 -1.48
CA PHE A 19 -15.03 -14.45 -2.95
C PHE A 19 -14.06 -15.40 -3.67
N ASP A 20 -13.00 -15.86 -3.00
CA ASP A 20 -11.96 -16.72 -3.58
C ASP A 20 -11.38 -17.67 -2.53
N ASP A 21 -11.60 -18.97 -2.71
CA ASP A 21 -11.13 -19.99 -1.77
C ASP A 21 -9.65 -20.33 -1.96
N TYR A 22 -9.05 -20.06 -3.13
CA TYR A 22 -7.73 -20.59 -3.48
C TYR A 22 -6.62 -19.53 -3.33
N ALA A 23 -6.77 -18.36 -3.97
CA ALA A 23 -5.70 -17.38 -4.06
C ALA A 23 -5.87 -16.19 -3.11
N TRP A 24 -6.76 -16.28 -2.11
CA TRP A 24 -7.07 -15.15 -1.22
C TRP A 24 -5.85 -14.62 -0.48
N LYS A 25 -4.92 -15.48 -0.02
CA LYS A 25 -3.70 -15.03 0.70
C LYS A 25 -2.88 -14.07 -0.15
N LEU A 26 -2.63 -14.47 -1.40
CA LEU A 26 -1.87 -13.66 -2.35
C LEU A 26 -2.65 -12.40 -2.71
N LYS A 27 -3.95 -12.51 -3.02
CA LYS A 27 -4.78 -11.35 -3.37
C LYS A 27 -4.86 -10.31 -2.25
N SER A 28 -5.11 -10.74 -1.01
CA SER A 28 -5.09 -9.86 0.17
C SER A 28 -3.73 -9.20 0.36
N MET A 29 -2.64 -9.96 0.21
CA MET A 29 -1.29 -9.44 0.30
C MET A 29 -1.02 -8.34 -0.73
N MET A 30 -1.33 -8.63 -2.00
CA MET A 30 -1.10 -7.72 -3.11
C MET A 30 -1.92 -6.44 -2.96
N ILE A 31 -3.23 -6.55 -2.69
CA ILE A 31 -4.12 -5.40 -2.56
C ILE A 31 -3.67 -4.49 -1.41
N MET A 32 -3.41 -5.06 -0.23
CA MET A 32 -3.02 -4.27 0.93
C MET A 32 -1.65 -3.61 0.76
N SER A 33 -0.66 -4.37 0.28
CA SER A 33 0.69 -3.85 0.07
C SER A 33 0.71 -2.78 -1.02
N PHE A 34 -0.08 -2.94 -2.08
CA PHE A 34 -0.19 -1.96 -3.15
C PHE A 34 -0.86 -0.66 -2.67
N THR A 35 -1.94 -0.80 -1.89
CA THR A 35 -2.64 0.34 -1.29
C THR A 35 -1.72 1.15 -0.36
N MET A 36 -0.94 0.46 0.48
CA MET A 36 0.05 1.09 1.34
C MET A 36 1.20 1.73 0.54
N ALA A 37 1.68 1.06 -0.51
CA ALA A 37 2.71 1.58 -1.39
C ALA A 37 2.29 2.92 -2.03
N ILE A 38 1.06 3.02 -2.54
CA ILE A 38 0.54 4.27 -3.13
C ILE A 38 0.51 5.39 -2.10
N ALA A 39 -0.03 5.13 -0.90
CA ALA A 39 -0.08 6.13 0.16
C ALA A 39 1.34 6.59 0.56
N TYR A 40 2.29 5.65 0.62
CA TYR A 40 3.68 5.93 0.95
C TYR A 40 4.41 6.70 -0.17
N MET A 41 4.15 6.38 -1.44
CA MET A 41 4.67 7.14 -2.58
C MET A 41 4.25 8.60 -2.48
N VAL A 42 2.96 8.88 -2.26
CA VAL A 42 2.46 10.24 -2.08
C VAL A 42 3.12 10.93 -0.90
N PHE A 43 3.26 10.23 0.23
CA PHE A 43 3.92 10.76 1.42
C PHE A 43 5.37 11.17 1.13
N ILE A 44 6.15 10.30 0.49
CA ILE A 44 7.54 10.59 0.11
C ILE A 44 7.61 11.76 -0.88
N THR A 45 6.75 11.80 -1.90
CA THR A 45 6.72 12.91 -2.86
C THR A 45 6.42 14.26 -2.19
N ILE A 46 5.47 14.30 -1.25
CA ILE A 46 5.20 15.52 -0.47
C ILE A 46 6.45 15.90 0.34
N LEU A 47 7.08 14.92 0.99
CA LEU A 47 8.26 15.14 1.83
C LEU A 47 9.45 15.68 1.03
N GLU A 48 9.75 15.10 -0.13
CA GLU A 48 10.79 15.58 -1.05
C GLU A 48 10.49 17.00 -1.55
N ASN A 49 9.24 17.32 -1.84
CA ASN A 49 8.83 18.67 -2.24
C ASN A 49 8.98 19.70 -1.09
N ILE A 50 8.80 19.30 0.17
CA ILE A 50 9.03 20.17 1.34
C ILE A 50 10.53 20.39 1.57
N ILE A 51 11.34 19.32 1.45
CA ILE A 51 12.80 19.38 1.67
C ILE A 51 13.50 20.09 0.50
N GLY A 52 12.94 20.01 -0.70
CA GLY A 52 13.52 20.61 -1.92
C GLY A 52 14.63 19.77 -2.55
N SER A 53 14.75 18.50 -2.20
CA SER A 53 15.73 17.56 -2.77
C SER A 53 15.12 16.18 -2.93
N SER A 54 15.37 15.50 -4.05
CA SER A 54 15.06 14.08 -4.17
C SER A 54 16.13 13.24 -3.47
N PHE A 55 15.67 12.31 -2.64
CA PHE A 55 16.54 11.42 -1.86
C PHE A 55 16.07 9.97 -1.90
N TYR A 56 14.84 9.72 -2.37
CA TYR A 56 14.24 8.40 -2.42
C TYR A 56 14.19 7.87 -3.86
N GLU A 57 15.37 7.84 -4.49
CA GLU A 57 15.57 7.35 -5.86
C GLU A 57 16.62 6.23 -5.88
N LEU A 58 16.39 5.23 -6.73
CA LEU A 58 17.43 4.32 -7.19
C LEU A 58 17.90 4.84 -8.56
N ASN A 59 19.14 4.55 -8.95
CA ASN A 59 19.66 4.99 -10.24
C ASN A 59 19.95 3.77 -11.13
N LEU A 60 18.88 3.11 -11.59
CA LEU A 60 18.98 1.93 -12.47
C LEU A 60 19.03 2.30 -13.96
N LYS A 61 19.03 3.60 -14.29
CA LYS A 61 18.97 4.13 -15.67
C LYS A 61 20.06 3.60 -16.60
N ASN A 62 21.20 3.18 -16.05
CA ASN A 62 22.33 2.64 -16.80
C ASN A 62 22.16 1.16 -17.20
N TYR A 63 21.16 0.46 -16.66
CA TYR A 63 21.03 -0.99 -16.80
C TYR A 63 19.84 -1.43 -17.66
N ILE A 64 18.75 -0.65 -17.70
CA ILE A 64 17.48 -1.05 -18.35
C ILE A 64 16.81 0.15 -19.03
N ALA A 65 16.02 -0.09 -20.08
CA ALA A 65 15.17 0.91 -20.72
C ALA A 65 14.23 1.62 -19.72
N LYS A 66 14.10 2.95 -19.88
CA LYS A 66 13.46 3.87 -18.93
C LYS A 66 12.10 3.40 -18.35
N PRO A 67 11.12 2.92 -19.14
CA PRO A 67 9.81 2.54 -18.59
C PRO A 67 9.89 1.36 -17.60
N TRP A 68 10.80 0.42 -17.87
CA TRP A 68 11.02 -0.73 -17.00
C TRP A 68 11.85 -0.35 -15.79
N CYS A 69 12.82 0.55 -15.96
CA CYS A 69 13.61 1.14 -14.88
C CYS A 69 12.68 1.75 -13.81
N ASP A 70 11.82 2.69 -14.21
CA ASP A 70 10.92 3.41 -13.30
C ASP A 70 9.96 2.44 -12.56
N LEU A 71 9.47 1.40 -13.26
CA LEU A 71 8.62 0.37 -12.66
C LEU A 71 9.37 -0.48 -11.63
N PHE A 72 10.58 -0.94 -11.92
CA PHE A 72 11.38 -1.73 -10.99
C PHE A 72 11.80 -0.92 -9.77
N GLU A 73 12.23 0.32 -9.96
CA GLU A 73 12.58 1.22 -8.87
C GLU A 73 11.36 1.43 -7.97
N SER A 74 10.19 1.69 -8.55
CA SER A 74 8.93 1.84 -7.82
C SER A 74 8.58 0.59 -6.99
N LEU A 75 8.69 -0.60 -7.60
CA LEU A 75 8.42 -1.85 -6.90
C LEU A 75 9.40 -2.08 -5.74
N LEU A 76 10.69 -1.89 -5.96
CA LEU A 76 11.73 -2.11 -4.96
C LEU A 76 11.61 -1.14 -3.79
N LEU A 77 11.37 0.14 -4.07
CA LEU A 77 11.37 1.21 -3.08
C LEU A 77 10.06 1.34 -2.31
N PHE A 78 8.93 1.11 -2.97
CA PHE A 78 7.62 1.39 -2.37
C PHE A 78 6.79 0.13 -2.13
N PHE A 79 6.82 -0.87 -3.01
CA PHE A 79 5.93 -2.03 -2.89
C PHE A 79 6.51 -3.16 -2.02
N ILE A 80 7.73 -3.61 -2.33
CA ILE A 80 8.36 -4.76 -1.67
C ILE A 80 8.50 -4.58 -0.15
N PRO A 81 8.89 -3.40 0.38
CA PRO A 81 8.98 -3.21 1.83
C PRO A 81 7.66 -3.53 2.53
N PHE A 82 6.53 -3.11 1.98
CA PHE A 82 5.22 -3.44 2.56
C PHE A 82 4.87 -4.92 2.40
N VAL A 83 5.18 -5.57 1.28
CA VAL A 83 4.98 -7.01 1.15
C VAL A 83 5.75 -7.77 2.23
N VAL A 84 7.01 -7.42 2.46
CA VAL A 84 7.85 -8.05 3.49
C VAL A 84 7.29 -7.80 4.89
N ILE A 85 6.99 -6.54 5.24
CA ILE A 85 6.44 -6.18 6.54
C ILE A 85 5.10 -6.90 6.79
N ASN A 86 4.19 -6.85 5.82
CA ASN A 86 2.88 -7.48 5.91
C ASN A 86 2.99 -9.00 5.99
N TYR A 87 3.97 -9.61 5.32
CA TYR A 87 4.23 -11.04 5.45
C TYR A 87 4.56 -11.40 6.90
N PHE A 88 5.51 -10.70 7.53
CA PHE A 88 5.90 -10.98 8.91
C PHE A 88 4.82 -10.65 9.95
N LEU A 89 4.03 -9.61 9.71
CA LEU A 89 2.99 -9.18 10.65
C LEU A 89 1.71 -10.01 10.55
N ILE A 90 1.35 -10.49 9.36
CA ILE A 90 0.04 -11.11 9.09
C ILE A 90 0.16 -12.60 8.79
N PHE A 91 1.05 -13.01 7.90
CA PHE A 91 1.04 -14.38 7.36
C PHE A 91 2.10 -15.30 7.95
N TYR A 92 3.20 -14.76 8.48
CA TYR A 92 4.28 -15.56 9.07
C TYR A 92 3.75 -16.48 10.17
N LYS A 93 4.10 -17.77 10.08
CA LYS A 93 3.60 -18.83 10.99
C LYS A 93 2.06 -18.85 11.12
N ASN A 94 1.34 -18.57 10.04
CA ASN A 94 -0.14 -18.55 10.00
C ASN A 94 -0.79 -17.62 11.05
N ARG A 95 -0.10 -16.54 11.45
CA ARG A 95 -0.62 -15.57 12.43
C ARG A 95 -2.01 -15.04 12.11
N TYR A 96 -2.39 -14.97 10.83
CA TYR A 96 -3.70 -14.53 10.39
C TYR A 96 -4.85 -15.33 11.03
N GLU A 97 -4.66 -16.61 11.38
CA GLU A 97 -5.70 -17.44 12.00
C GLU A 97 -6.06 -16.89 13.39
N ILE A 98 -5.04 -16.63 14.20
CA ILE A 98 -5.18 -16.01 15.53
C ILE A 98 -5.75 -14.59 15.41
N LEU A 99 -5.33 -13.84 14.38
CA LEU A 99 -5.81 -12.47 14.16
C LEU A 99 -7.30 -12.46 13.77
N ILE A 100 -7.78 -13.40 12.96
CA ILE A 100 -9.20 -13.52 12.59
C ILE A 100 -10.07 -13.78 13.82
N GLU A 101 -9.61 -14.62 14.75
CA GLU A 101 -10.34 -14.90 15.99
C GLU A 101 -10.35 -13.70 16.95
N ARG A 102 -9.26 -12.93 16.96
CA ARG A 102 -9.07 -11.81 17.90
C ARG A 102 -9.75 -10.51 17.45
N TYR A 103 -9.74 -10.21 16.16
CA TYR A 103 -10.24 -8.94 15.63
C TYR A 103 -11.58 -9.13 14.94
N LYS A 104 -12.55 -8.28 15.29
CA LYS A 104 -13.91 -8.36 14.74
C LYS A 104 -13.92 -7.98 13.26
N TYR A 105 -14.56 -8.80 12.43
CA TYR A 105 -14.92 -8.46 11.06
C TYR A 105 -16.03 -7.40 11.03
N ASN A 106 -15.83 -6.30 10.30
CA ASN A 106 -16.73 -5.16 10.20
C ASN A 106 -17.37 -5.02 8.82
N ASN A 107 -17.67 -6.17 8.20
CA ASN A 107 -18.25 -6.24 6.86
C ASN A 107 -17.40 -5.56 5.78
N GLY A 108 -16.08 -5.52 5.98
CA GLY A 108 -15.14 -4.91 5.04
C GLY A 108 -15.22 -3.38 4.97
N LYS A 109 -15.92 -2.71 5.89
CA LYS A 109 -16.02 -1.24 5.88
C LYS A 109 -14.64 -0.59 6.04
N TYR A 110 -13.81 -1.09 6.96
CA TYR A 110 -12.50 -0.48 7.22
C TYR A 110 -11.54 -0.65 6.04
N VAL A 111 -11.52 -1.81 5.39
CA VAL A 111 -10.67 -2.01 4.20
C VAL A 111 -11.12 -1.16 3.01
N ILE A 112 -12.43 -1.01 2.79
CA ILE A 112 -12.94 -0.15 1.71
C ILE A 112 -12.59 1.31 1.99
N THR A 113 -12.86 1.81 3.20
CA THR A 113 -12.54 3.20 3.56
C THR A 113 -11.04 3.45 3.45
N PHE A 114 -10.20 2.55 3.96
CA PHE A 114 -8.75 2.64 3.85
C PHE A 114 -8.31 2.72 2.38
N PHE A 115 -8.80 1.81 1.54
CA PHE A 115 -8.50 1.79 0.11
C PHE A 115 -8.89 3.10 -0.59
N LEU A 116 -10.12 3.57 -0.36
CA LEU A 116 -10.62 4.81 -0.96
C LEU A 116 -9.80 6.03 -0.50
N CYS A 117 -9.44 6.11 0.79
CA CYS A 117 -8.59 7.18 1.30
C CYS A 117 -7.21 7.17 0.63
N CYS A 118 -6.55 6.02 0.54
CA CYS A 118 -5.24 5.90 -0.09
C CYS A 118 -5.28 6.22 -1.59
N MET A 119 -6.32 5.81 -2.30
CA MET A 119 -6.49 6.10 -3.73
C MET A 119 -6.89 7.56 -4.02
N ALA A 120 -7.56 8.22 -3.07
CA ALA A 120 -7.90 9.64 -3.19
C ALA A 120 -6.68 10.56 -3.02
N LEU A 121 -5.67 10.15 -2.25
CA LEU A 121 -4.48 10.98 -1.97
C LEU A 121 -3.73 11.42 -3.24
N PRO A 122 -3.37 10.55 -4.20
CA PRO A 122 -2.73 10.97 -5.44
C PRO A 122 -3.56 11.99 -6.24
N LEU A 123 -4.89 11.80 -6.29
CA LEU A 123 -5.80 12.70 -7.01
C LEU A 123 -5.80 14.10 -6.36
N LEU A 124 -5.86 14.16 -5.03
CA LEU A 124 -5.78 15.42 -4.30
C LEU A 124 -4.44 16.12 -4.52
N CYS A 125 -3.32 15.38 -4.46
CA CYS A 125 -2.00 15.94 -4.74
C CYS A 125 -1.90 16.50 -6.16
N PHE A 126 -2.41 15.77 -7.15
CA PHE A 126 -2.42 16.22 -8.54
C PHE A 126 -3.24 17.51 -8.72
N LEU A 127 -4.42 17.60 -8.12
CA LEU A 127 -5.25 18.81 -8.16
C LEU A 127 -4.54 20.02 -7.52
N LEU A 128 -3.88 19.82 -6.37
CA LEU A 128 -3.13 20.89 -5.70
C LEU A 128 -1.97 21.41 -6.55
N ILE A 129 -1.26 20.52 -7.24
CA ILE A 129 -0.16 20.89 -8.14
C ILE A 129 -0.69 21.73 -9.33
N ILE A 130 -1.83 21.32 -9.92
CA ILE A 130 -2.46 22.09 -11.00
C ILE A 130 -2.85 23.49 -10.53
N ILE A 131 -3.52 23.59 -9.38
CA ILE A 131 -3.97 24.87 -8.83
C ILE A 131 -2.78 25.80 -8.59
N ARG A 132 -1.68 25.27 -8.01
CA ARG A 132 -0.44 26.03 -7.80
C ARG A 132 0.16 26.58 -9.09
N ASN A 133 0.04 25.87 -10.20
CA ASN A 133 0.61 26.27 -11.48
C ASN A 133 -0.28 27.26 -12.26
N LEU A 134 -1.55 27.43 -11.86
CA LEU A 134 -2.51 28.35 -12.50
C LEU A 134 -2.56 29.74 -11.83
N LEU A 135 -2.08 29.86 -10.59
CA LEU A 135 -2.02 31.11 -9.81
C LEU A 135 -0.64 31.75 -9.94
#